data_AF-A0A1J3HD38-F1
#
_entry.id   AF-A0A1J3HD38-F1
#
_cell.length_a   1.000
_cell.length_b   1.000
_cell.length_c   1.000
_cell.angle_alpha   90.00
_cell.angle_beta   90.00
_cell.angle_gamma   90.00
#
_symmetry.space_group_name_H-M   'P 1'
#
loop_
_entity.id
_entity.type
_entity.pdbx_description
1 polymer ?
#
loop_
_entity_poly.entity_id
_entity_poly.type
_entity_poly.pdbx_seq_one_letter_code
_entity_poly.pdbx_strand_id
1 'polypeptide(L)'
;LIFSRPPNFCIHRDIKIQRYLFVLFLYSHRERRKSTKKKMEAKYDRASEVKSFDEMKIGVKGLVDAGISKIPRIFHHHPHLNLTDSKPPLSSSTTMMIPTIDLKGGEFESTLARESVIAKIRDAVEKFGFFQAINHGIPIDVMEKMKDGVRRFHEQDAQVRTKFYSRDNTKKFTYNSNFDLYSSKSANWRDSLSCFIAPDVPKTEDLPEICGEI
;
A
#
# COMPACT_ATOMS: atom_id res chain seq x y z
N LEU A 1 4.22 9.68 -58.16
CA LEU A 1 3.29 10.76 -57.76
C LEU A 1 2.89 10.54 -56.31
N ILE A 2 3.54 11.34 -55.45
CA ILE A 2 3.16 11.87 -54.13
C ILE A 2 2.25 11.01 -53.22
N PHE A 3 2.87 10.59 -52.10
CA PHE A 3 2.22 10.11 -50.88
C PHE A 3 1.39 11.22 -50.22
N SER A 4 0.12 10.94 -49.91
CA SER A 4 -0.71 11.75 -49.01
C SER A 4 -0.63 11.18 -47.59
N ARG A 5 -0.13 12.00 -46.66
CA ARG A 5 -0.15 11.77 -45.21
C ARG A 5 -1.56 12.07 -44.63
N PRO A 6 -2.00 11.41 -43.56
CA PRO A 6 -2.99 11.97 -42.64
C PRO A 6 -2.34 12.93 -41.62
N PRO A 7 -3.10 13.89 -41.05
CA PRO A 7 -2.56 15.01 -40.28
C PRO A 7 -2.32 14.70 -38.79
N ASN A 8 -1.14 15.16 -38.33
CA ASN A 8 -0.88 15.89 -37.09
C ASN A 8 -1.57 15.43 -35.79
N PHE A 9 -0.96 14.44 -35.13
CA PHE A 9 -0.91 14.45 -33.66
C PHE A 9 0.16 15.46 -33.24
N CYS A 10 -0.26 16.54 -32.59
CA CYS A 10 0.61 17.47 -31.88
C CYS A 10 1.31 16.73 -30.74
N ILE A 11 2.52 16.22 -31.01
CA ILE A 11 3.39 15.71 -29.97
C ILE A 11 4.20 16.90 -29.46
N HIS A 12 3.70 17.59 -28.43
CA HIS A 12 4.56 18.39 -27.57
C HIS A 12 5.37 17.40 -26.71
N ARG A 13 6.40 16.81 -27.33
CA ARG A 13 7.29 15.83 -26.71
C ARG A 13 8.23 16.60 -25.80
N ASP A 14 7.93 16.47 -24.52
CA ASP A 14 8.65 17.08 -23.41
C ASP A 14 10.17 16.84 -23.54
N ILE A 15 10.93 17.90 -23.80
CA ILE A 15 12.39 17.88 -24.05
C ILE A 15 13.16 17.24 -22.87
N LYS A 16 12.55 17.20 -21.68
CA LYS A 16 13.11 16.54 -20.48
C LYS A 16 13.19 15.02 -20.60
N ILE A 17 12.23 14.38 -21.28
CA ILE A 17 12.17 12.90 -21.39
C ILE A 17 13.21 12.38 -22.40
N GLN A 18 13.43 13.11 -23.50
CA GLN A 18 14.43 12.71 -24.49
C GLN A 18 15.88 12.89 -24.01
N ARG A 19 16.16 13.92 -23.20
CA ARG A 19 17.47 14.07 -22.54
C ARG A 19 17.75 12.92 -21.56
N TYR A 20 16.73 12.43 -20.86
CA TYR A 20 16.84 11.27 -19.98
C TYR A 20 17.20 10.00 -20.75
N LEU A 21 16.52 9.75 -21.88
CA LEU A 21 16.77 8.56 -22.71
C LEU A 21 18.15 8.58 -23.41
N PHE A 22 18.64 9.75 -23.84
CA PHE A 22 19.94 9.86 -24.51
C PHE A 22 21.12 9.71 -23.53
N VAL A 23 20.98 10.23 -22.31
CA VAL A 23 21.95 10.00 -21.22
C VAL A 23 21.95 8.53 -20.79
N LEU A 24 20.78 7.88 -20.71
CA LEU A 24 20.67 6.45 -20.43
C LEU A 24 21.29 5.57 -21.53
N PHE A 25 21.20 5.96 -22.81
CA PHE A 25 21.77 5.21 -23.92
C PHE A 25 23.31 5.23 -23.95
N LEU A 26 23.92 6.41 -23.76
CA LEU A 26 25.39 6.54 -23.71
C LEU A 26 25.99 5.95 -22.42
N TYR A 27 25.25 6.01 -21.31
CA TYR A 27 25.59 5.32 -20.07
C TYR A 27 25.54 3.79 -20.26
N SER A 28 24.48 3.27 -20.89
CA SER A 28 24.27 1.83 -21.14
C SER A 28 25.40 1.18 -21.95
N HIS A 29 26.00 1.89 -22.91
CA HIS A 29 27.03 1.32 -23.79
C HIS A 29 28.44 1.33 -23.16
N ARG A 30 28.73 2.25 -22.24
CA ARG A 30 30.01 2.33 -21.50
C ARG A 30 30.00 1.43 -20.26
N GLU A 31 28.86 1.27 -19.61
CA GLU A 31 28.66 0.33 -18.50
C GLU A 31 28.74 -1.14 -18.95
N ARG A 32 28.27 -1.47 -20.16
CA ARG A 32 28.37 -2.83 -20.73
C ARG A 32 29.81 -3.34 -20.89
N ARG A 33 30.79 -2.47 -21.16
CA ARG A 33 32.22 -2.85 -21.31
C ARG A 33 33.00 -2.90 -19.98
N LYS A 34 32.48 -2.28 -18.91
CA LYS A 34 33.02 -2.41 -17.54
C LYS A 34 32.38 -3.55 -16.75
N SER A 35 31.13 -3.89 -17.09
CA SER A 35 30.26 -4.88 -16.44
C SER A 35 30.76 -6.33 -16.55
N THR A 36 31.44 -6.71 -17.63
CA THR A 36 31.84 -8.12 -17.82
C THR A 36 33.09 -8.54 -17.04
N LYS A 37 33.91 -7.59 -16.55
CA LYS A 37 35.22 -7.90 -15.92
C LYS A 37 35.28 -7.59 -14.42
N LYS A 38 34.26 -6.93 -13.85
CA LYS A 38 34.18 -6.65 -12.41
C LYS A 38 33.02 -7.43 -11.79
N LYS A 39 33.30 -8.70 -11.45
CA LYS A 39 32.98 -9.34 -10.16
C LYS A 39 31.55 -9.14 -9.64
N MET A 40 30.73 -10.19 -9.58
CA MET A 40 30.50 -10.91 -8.31
C MET A 40 30.60 -9.98 -7.08
N GLU A 41 29.43 -9.59 -6.54
CA GLU A 41 29.20 -8.69 -5.39
C GLU A 41 29.46 -7.18 -5.59
N ALA A 42 28.58 -6.51 -6.32
CA ALA A 42 28.17 -5.17 -5.89
C ALA A 42 27.29 -5.36 -4.64
N LYS A 43 27.82 -5.03 -3.46
CA LYS A 43 27.05 -5.01 -2.20
C LYS A 43 25.76 -4.22 -2.44
N TYR A 44 24.62 -4.88 -2.30
CA TYR A 44 23.32 -4.25 -2.47
C TYR A 44 23.19 -3.07 -1.49
N ASP A 45 23.08 -1.86 -2.03
CA ASP A 45 22.88 -0.64 -1.26
C ASP A 45 21.38 -0.37 -1.09
N ARG A 46 20.80 -0.99 -0.07
CA ARG A 46 19.39 -0.80 0.31
C ARG A 46 19.07 0.67 0.58
N ALA A 47 20.00 1.42 1.20
CA ALA A 47 19.74 2.79 1.61
C ALA A 47 19.53 3.70 0.39
N SER A 48 20.35 3.52 -0.64
CA SER A 48 20.16 4.24 -1.91
C SER A 48 18.86 3.87 -2.61
N GLU A 49 18.50 2.58 -2.67
CA GLU A 49 17.25 2.14 -3.32
C GLU A 49 16.02 2.68 -2.57
N VAL A 50 15.99 2.59 -1.23
CA VAL A 50 14.93 3.16 -0.38
C VAL A 50 14.78 4.66 -0.61
N LYS A 51 15.89 5.41 -0.58
CA LYS A 51 15.87 6.85 -0.78
C LYS A 51 15.29 7.20 -2.16
N SER A 52 15.75 6.51 -3.21
CA SER A 52 15.25 6.73 -4.57
C SER A 52 13.75 6.46 -4.70
N PHE A 53 13.26 5.38 -4.09
CA PHE A 53 11.84 5.03 -4.08
C PHE A 53 11.00 6.09 -3.34
N ASP A 54 11.46 6.54 -2.18
CA ASP A 54 10.76 7.53 -1.39
C ASP A 54 10.70 8.91 -2.05
N GLU A 55 11.80 9.34 -2.69
CA GLU A 55 11.89 10.61 -3.41
C GLU A 55 10.95 10.68 -4.63
N MET A 56 10.59 9.53 -5.21
CA MET A 56 9.61 9.48 -6.30
C MET A 56 8.20 9.85 -5.82
N LYS A 57 7.86 9.57 -4.55
CA LYS A 57 6.55 9.91 -3.94
C LYS A 57 5.31 9.40 -4.71
N ILE A 58 5.48 8.39 -5.55
CA ILE A 58 4.41 7.76 -6.34
C ILE A 58 3.86 6.48 -5.71
N GLY A 59 4.55 6.00 -4.67
CA GLY A 59 4.26 4.76 -3.96
C GLY A 59 4.36 3.49 -4.80
N VAL A 60 3.92 2.37 -4.23
CA VAL A 60 3.88 1.06 -4.89
C VAL A 60 2.92 1.08 -6.07
N LYS A 61 1.77 1.74 -5.95
CA LYS A 61 0.81 1.88 -7.05
C LYS A 61 1.44 2.55 -8.27
N GLY A 62 2.27 3.59 -8.08
CA GLY A 62 2.98 4.23 -9.18
C GLY A 62 3.98 3.31 -9.90
N LEU A 63 4.62 2.38 -9.17
CA LEU A 63 5.47 1.36 -9.78
C LEU A 63 4.65 0.37 -10.61
N VAL A 64 3.49 -0.07 -10.09
CA VAL A 64 2.56 -0.96 -10.80
C VAL A 64 2.07 -0.30 -12.09
N ASP A 65 1.65 0.97 -12.02
CA ASP A 65 1.14 1.72 -13.17
C ASP A 65 2.22 1.95 -14.25
N ALA A 66 3.48 2.07 -13.83
CA ALA A 66 4.62 2.14 -14.75
C ALA A 66 4.94 0.81 -15.45
N GLY A 67 4.25 -0.28 -15.09
CA GLY A 67 4.41 -1.59 -15.73
C GLY A 67 5.77 -2.23 -15.47
N ILE A 68 6.34 -2.05 -14.27
CA ILE A 68 7.65 -2.62 -13.95
C ILE A 68 7.66 -4.14 -14.14
N SER A 69 8.73 -4.66 -14.75
CA SER A 69 8.86 -6.10 -15.01
C SER A 69 9.50 -6.87 -13.85
N LYS A 70 10.09 -6.17 -12.87
CA LYS A 70 10.81 -6.75 -11.73
C LYS A 70 10.56 -5.92 -10.49
N ILE A 71 10.19 -6.58 -9.40
CA ILE A 71 9.99 -5.95 -8.09
C ILE A 71 11.35 -5.45 -7.54
N PRO A 72 11.46 -4.20 -7.05
CA PRO A 72 12.66 -3.68 -6.41
C PRO A 72 13.09 -4.51 -5.19
N ARG A 73 14.40 -4.60 -4.93
CA ARG A 73 14.92 -5.52 -3.89
C ARG A 73 14.53 -5.09 -2.48
N ILE A 74 14.22 -3.80 -2.26
CA ILE A 74 13.66 -3.31 -0.98
C ILE A 74 12.39 -4.06 -0.54
N PHE A 75 11.61 -4.63 -1.46
CA PHE A 75 10.37 -5.36 -1.13
C PHE A 75 10.56 -6.87 -0.97
N HIS A 76 11.76 -7.39 -1.27
CA HIS A 76 12.04 -8.80 -1.09
C HIS A 76 12.17 -9.08 0.41
N HIS A 77 11.29 -9.93 0.93
CA HIS A 77 11.40 -10.38 2.30
C HIS A 77 12.67 -11.23 2.43
N HIS A 78 13.56 -10.86 3.35
CA HIS A 78 14.75 -11.65 3.59
C HIS A 78 14.36 -12.99 4.25
N PRO A 79 14.82 -14.13 3.71
CA PRO A 79 14.45 -15.47 4.20
C PRO A 79 15.02 -15.81 5.59
N HIS A 80 15.60 -14.86 6.32
CA HIS A 80 16.17 -15.06 7.65
C HIS A 80 15.21 -14.70 8.80
N LEU A 81 13.98 -14.31 8.50
CA LEU A 81 12.88 -14.66 9.40
C LEU A 81 12.59 -16.13 9.09
N ASN A 82 13.32 -17.01 9.77
CA ASN A 82 12.92 -18.41 9.89
C ASN A 82 11.48 -18.39 10.40
N LEU A 83 10.50 -18.41 9.48
CA LEU A 83 9.28 -19.13 9.71
C LEU A 83 9.79 -20.52 10.04
N THR A 84 9.92 -20.81 11.34
CA THR A 84 10.29 -22.14 11.82
C THR A 84 9.54 -23.11 10.96
N ASP A 85 10.27 -23.97 10.24
CA ASP A 85 9.77 -24.97 9.31
C ASP A 85 8.38 -25.42 9.73
N SER A 86 7.37 -24.70 9.23
CA SER A 86 6.00 -25.00 9.57
C SER A 86 5.69 -26.05 8.56
N LYS A 87 6.20 -27.26 8.83
CA LYS A 87 5.65 -28.48 8.27
C LYS A 87 4.14 -28.24 8.29
N PRO A 88 3.45 -28.22 7.13
CA PRO A 88 2.00 -28.03 7.13
C PRO A 88 1.47 -29.02 8.16
N PRO A 89 0.68 -28.57 9.15
CA PRO A 89 0.29 -29.42 10.26
C PRO A 89 -0.22 -30.72 9.66
N LEU A 90 0.45 -31.81 10.04
CA LEU A 90 0.11 -33.15 9.59
C LEU A 90 -1.38 -33.29 9.83
N SER A 91 -2.12 -33.54 8.76
CA SER A 91 -3.58 -33.58 8.68
C SER A 91 -4.23 -34.34 9.84
N SER A 92 -4.52 -33.64 10.93
CA SER A 92 -5.69 -33.87 11.77
C SER A 92 -6.60 -32.68 11.51
N SER A 93 -7.65 -32.90 10.72
CA SER A 93 -8.55 -31.86 10.24
C SER A 93 -9.45 -31.34 11.37
N THR A 94 -8.89 -30.58 12.30
CA THR A 94 -9.67 -29.61 13.06
C THR A 94 -9.60 -28.32 12.26
N THR A 95 -10.61 -28.07 11.42
CA THR A 95 -10.81 -26.77 10.80
C THR A 95 -10.98 -25.75 11.92
N MET A 96 -9.90 -25.06 12.29
CA MET A 96 -9.98 -23.95 13.22
C MET A 96 -10.69 -22.81 12.50
N MET A 97 -11.97 -22.61 12.82
CA MET A 97 -12.73 -21.47 12.32
C MET A 97 -12.48 -20.26 13.20
N ILE A 98 -12.21 -19.12 12.58
CA ILE A 98 -12.14 -17.83 13.28
C ILE A 98 -13.50 -17.56 13.92
N PRO A 99 -13.57 -17.23 15.23
CA PRO A 99 -14.83 -16.91 15.87
C PRO A 99 -15.57 -15.78 15.15
N THR A 100 -16.84 -15.99 14.84
CA THR A 100 -17.73 -14.96 14.30
C THR A 100 -18.77 -14.60 15.36
N ILE A 101 -18.86 -13.32 15.72
CA ILE A 101 -19.69 -12.82 16.81
C ILE A 101 -20.74 -11.86 16.24
N ASP A 102 -22.00 -12.17 16.53
CA ASP A 102 -23.14 -11.32 16.19
C ASP A 102 -23.33 -10.24 17.27
N LEU A 103 -23.14 -8.97 16.89
CA LEU A 103 -23.26 -7.82 17.78
C LEU A 103 -24.69 -7.25 17.82
N LYS A 104 -25.65 -7.86 17.13
CA LYS A 104 -27.09 -7.53 17.21
C LYS A 104 -27.44 -6.07 16.90
N GLY A 105 -26.64 -5.42 16.06
CA GLY A 105 -26.79 -4.01 15.71
C GLY A 105 -26.37 -3.05 16.83
N GLY A 106 -25.83 -3.55 17.94
CA GLY A 106 -25.64 -2.77 19.17
C GLY A 106 -26.90 -2.66 20.04
N GLU A 107 -28.01 -3.25 19.60
CA GLU A 107 -29.29 -3.28 20.29
C GLU A 107 -29.50 -4.67 20.91
N PHE A 108 -29.75 -4.71 22.23
CA PHE A 108 -29.87 -5.95 22.97
C PHE A 108 -31.22 -5.99 23.71
N GLU A 109 -31.95 -7.09 23.56
CA GLU A 109 -33.25 -7.32 24.20
C GLU A 109 -33.19 -7.26 25.74
N SER A 110 -32.01 -7.51 26.33
CA SER A 110 -31.80 -7.45 27.78
C SER A 110 -30.32 -7.33 28.15
N THR A 111 -30.05 -6.98 29.41
CA THR A 111 -28.69 -7.00 29.98
C THR A 111 -28.04 -8.38 29.85
N LEU A 112 -28.80 -9.47 30.09
CA LEU A 112 -28.30 -10.84 29.97
C LEU A 112 -27.88 -11.18 28.53
N ALA A 113 -28.64 -10.73 27.53
CA ALA A 113 -28.28 -10.92 26.12
C ALA A 113 -26.97 -10.21 25.76
N ARG A 114 -26.79 -8.98 26.26
CA ARG A 114 -25.54 -8.21 26.09
C ARG A 114 -24.35 -8.88 26.79
N GLU A 115 -24.54 -9.36 28.03
CA GLU A 115 -23.50 -10.07 28.78
C GLU A 115 -23.06 -11.37 28.08
N SER A 116 -23.99 -12.09 27.46
CA SER A 116 -23.68 -13.27 26.65
C SER A 116 -22.75 -12.95 25.48
N VAL A 117 -22.99 -11.83 24.77
CA VAL A 117 -22.11 -11.38 23.67
C VAL A 117 -20.74 -10.94 24.19
N ILE A 118 -20.68 -10.22 25.31
CA ILE A 118 -19.42 -9.83 25.95
C ILE A 118 -18.60 -11.07 26.35
N ALA A 119 -19.24 -12.10 26.90
CA ALA A 119 -18.57 -13.35 27.25
C ALA A 119 -17.96 -14.04 26.03
N LYS A 120 -18.65 -14.04 24.87
CA LYS A 120 -18.12 -14.57 23.60
C LYS A 120 -16.93 -13.76 23.09
N ILE A 121 -16.98 -12.43 23.20
CA ILE A 121 -15.87 -11.55 22.81
C ILE A 121 -14.64 -11.86 23.67
N ARG A 122 -14.82 -11.94 24.99
CA ARG A 122 -13.75 -12.29 25.93
C ARG A 122 -13.12 -13.64 25.57
N ASP A 123 -13.94 -14.67 25.36
CA ASP A 123 -13.46 -16.01 24.98
C ASP A 123 -12.65 -16.00 23.67
N ALA A 124 -13.14 -15.26 22.65
CA ALA A 124 -12.46 -15.17 21.37
C ALA A 124 -11.13 -14.41 21.47
N VAL A 125 -11.08 -13.32 22.23
CA VAL A 125 -9.83 -12.56 22.45
C VAL A 125 -8.83 -13.39 23.26
N GLU A 126 -9.26 -14.10 24.31
CA GLU A 126 -8.39 -14.94 25.13
C GLU A 126 -7.79 -16.12 24.34
N LYS A 127 -8.58 -16.77 23.49
CA LYS A 127 -8.14 -17.97 22.76
C LYS A 127 -7.48 -17.68 21.42
N PHE A 128 -7.93 -16.65 20.71
CA PHE A 128 -7.51 -16.37 19.33
C PHE A 128 -6.82 -15.01 19.18
N GLY A 129 -7.08 -14.05 20.07
CA GLY A 129 -6.61 -12.67 19.93
C GLY A 129 -7.39 -11.83 18.92
N PHE A 130 -8.33 -12.42 18.18
CA PHE A 130 -9.16 -11.74 17.18
C PHE A 130 -10.46 -12.51 16.89
N PHE A 131 -11.43 -11.83 16.28
CA PHE A 131 -12.72 -12.39 15.86
C PHE A 131 -13.28 -11.59 14.68
N GLN A 132 -14.28 -12.14 13.99
CA GLN A 132 -15.09 -11.44 13.00
C GLN A 132 -16.38 -10.95 13.66
N ALA A 133 -16.78 -9.71 13.38
CA ALA A 133 -18.05 -9.16 13.86
C ALA A 133 -19.08 -9.11 12.72
N ILE A 134 -20.32 -9.53 13.00
CA ILE A 134 -21.47 -9.36 12.11
C ILE A 134 -22.56 -8.59 12.84
N ASN A 135 -23.48 -7.97 12.08
CA ASN A 135 -24.50 -7.08 12.61
C ASN A 135 -23.90 -6.05 13.58
N HIS A 136 -22.82 -5.38 13.18
CA HIS A 136 -22.10 -4.42 14.02
C HIS A 136 -22.80 -3.05 14.12
N GLY A 137 -23.96 -2.87 13.50
CA GLY A 137 -24.76 -1.62 13.53
C GLY A 137 -24.28 -0.52 12.57
N ILE A 138 -23.17 -0.74 11.86
CA ILE A 138 -22.70 0.20 10.82
C ILE A 138 -23.46 -0.09 9.53
N PRO A 139 -24.15 0.90 8.93
CA PRO A 139 -24.86 0.72 7.67
C PRO A 139 -23.94 0.22 6.54
N ILE A 140 -24.45 -0.70 5.72
CA ILE A 140 -23.68 -1.29 4.62
C ILE A 140 -23.26 -0.23 3.61
N ASP A 141 -24.11 0.77 3.34
CA ASP A 141 -23.82 1.83 2.38
C ASP A 141 -22.62 2.70 2.83
N VAL A 142 -22.46 2.94 4.13
CA VAL A 142 -21.28 3.62 4.69
C VAL A 142 -20.01 2.80 4.43
N MET A 143 -20.04 1.48 4.64
CA MET A 143 -18.88 0.62 4.37
C MET A 143 -18.55 0.53 2.88
N GLU A 144 -19.55 0.51 1.99
CA GLU A 144 -19.33 0.56 0.54
C GLU A 144 -18.74 1.90 0.09
N LYS A 145 -19.29 3.02 0.59
CA LYS A 145 -18.74 4.36 0.31
C LYS A 145 -17.28 4.46 0.75
N MET A 146 -16.92 3.92 1.92
CA MET A 146 -15.54 3.88 2.39
C MET A 146 -14.60 3.11 1.46
N LYS A 147 -15.01 1.91 1.05
CA LYS A 147 -14.23 1.11 0.09
C LYS A 147 -14.10 1.81 -1.26
N ASP A 148 -15.16 2.42 -1.75
CA ASP A 148 -15.17 3.14 -3.02
C ASP A 148 -14.27 4.39 -2.97
N GLY A 149 -14.38 5.22 -1.93
CA GLY A 149 -13.57 6.42 -1.80
C GLY A 149 -12.07 6.13 -1.70
N VAL A 150 -11.67 5.12 -0.92
CA VAL A 150 -10.25 4.69 -0.86
C VAL A 150 -9.78 4.18 -2.23
N ARG A 151 -10.58 3.39 -2.92
CA ARG A 151 -10.26 2.91 -4.27
C ARG A 151 -10.07 4.07 -5.24
N ARG A 152 -11.05 4.96 -5.32
CA ARG A 152 -11.02 6.15 -6.17
C ARG A 152 -9.82 7.03 -5.85
N PHE A 153 -9.45 7.17 -4.57
CA PHE A 153 -8.23 7.88 -4.19
C PHE A 153 -6.99 7.28 -4.87
N HIS A 154 -6.80 5.96 -4.79
CA HIS A 154 -5.64 5.25 -5.35
C HIS A 154 -5.64 5.15 -6.89
N GLU A 155 -6.81 5.25 -7.52
CA GLU A 155 -6.97 5.27 -8.98
C GLU A 155 -6.67 6.63 -9.62
N GLN A 156 -6.58 7.70 -8.83
CA GLN A 156 -6.15 9.01 -9.33
C GLN A 156 -4.73 8.99 -9.90
N ASP A 157 -4.48 9.95 -10.80
CA ASP A 157 -3.15 10.25 -11.31
C ASP A 157 -2.13 10.41 -10.18
N ALA A 158 -0.92 9.88 -10.40
CA ALA A 158 0.15 9.92 -9.41
C ALA A 158 0.44 11.36 -8.95
N GLN A 159 0.37 12.35 -9.85
CA GLN A 159 0.60 13.76 -9.52
C GLN A 159 -0.40 14.31 -8.48
N VAL A 160 -1.64 13.83 -8.50
CA VAL A 160 -2.67 14.23 -7.52
C VAL A 160 -2.37 13.58 -6.17
N ARG A 161 -2.10 12.26 -6.17
CA ARG A 161 -1.80 11.50 -4.94
C ARG A 161 -0.52 11.98 -4.26
N THR A 162 0.50 12.38 -5.01
CA THR A 162 1.77 12.89 -4.48
C THR A 162 1.60 14.14 -3.61
N LYS A 163 0.52 14.93 -3.79
CA LYS A 163 0.22 16.08 -2.91
C LYS A 163 -0.01 15.67 -1.45
N PHE A 164 -0.55 14.46 -1.25
CA PHE A 164 -0.79 13.88 0.07
C PHE A 164 0.39 13.03 0.55
N TYR A 165 1.42 12.82 -0.29
CA TYR A 165 2.54 11.97 0.07
C TYR A 165 3.38 12.61 1.18
N SER A 166 3.44 11.96 2.34
CA SER A 166 4.19 12.48 3.48
C SER A 166 4.63 11.40 4.47
N ARG A 167 5.79 11.64 5.09
CA ARG A 167 6.28 10.90 6.26
C ARG A 167 6.18 11.70 7.56
N ASP A 168 5.61 12.90 7.50
CA ASP A 168 5.35 13.76 8.65
C ASP A 168 4.10 13.24 9.38
N ASN A 169 4.31 12.71 10.58
CA ASN A 169 3.25 12.15 11.41
C ASN A 169 2.44 13.21 12.17
N THR A 170 2.78 14.49 12.05
CA THR A 170 2.00 15.59 12.63
C THR A 170 0.81 15.99 11.75
N LYS A 171 0.82 15.60 10.47
CA LYS A 171 -0.27 15.85 9.53
C LYS A 171 -1.50 15.01 9.87
N LYS A 172 -2.68 15.63 9.78
CA LYS A 172 -3.97 14.96 10.00
C LYS A 172 -4.28 13.88 8.97
N PHE A 173 -3.85 14.07 7.73
CA PHE A 173 -3.96 13.07 6.66
C PHE A 173 -2.63 12.87 5.96
N THR A 174 -2.27 11.62 5.71
CA THR A 174 -1.07 11.26 4.95
C THR A 174 -1.32 10.09 4.03
N TYR A 175 -0.67 10.13 2.86
CA TYR A 175 -0.49 8.99 1.97
C TYR A 175 1.00 8.61 2.01
N ASN A 176 1.34 7.34 2.16
CA ASN A 176 2.72 6.87 1.98
C ASN A 176 2.79 5.37 1.73
N SER A 177 3.98 4.91 1.37
CA SER A 177 4.33 3.49 1.36
C SER A 177 5.24 3.18 2.54
N ASN A 178 4.78 2.28 3.41
CA ASN A 178 5.46 1.79 4.61
C ASN A 178 5.80 2.89 5.62
N PHE A 179 5.21 2.82 6.82
CA PHE A 179 5.49 3.78 7.89
C PHE A 179 6.95 3.72 8.38
N ASP A 180 7.56 2.54 8.32
CA ASP A 180 8.89 2.18 8.83
C ASP A 180 9.93 1.96 7.71
N LEU A 181 9.71 2.52 6.52
CA LEU A 181 10.49 2.24 5.29
C LEU A 181 12.01 2.23 5.50
N TYR A 182 12.52 3.23 6.25
CA TYR A 182 13.95 3.43 6.49
C TYR A 182 14.55 2.51 7.55
N SER A 183 13.77 2.09 8.55
CA SER A 183 14.23 1.26 9.67
C SER A 183 14.01 -0.25 9.44
N SER A 184 12.99 -0.61 8.67
CA SER A 184 12.65 -2.01 8.42
C SER A 184 13.64 -2.71 7.49
N LYS A 185 13.80 -4.03 7.65
CA LYS A 185 14.71 -4.85 6.82
C LYS A 185 14.20 -4.98 5.38
N SER A 186 12.89 -5.07 5.21
CA SER A 186 12.19 -5.11 3.93
C SER A 186 10.93 -4.25 4.00
N ALA A 187 10.55 -3.68 2.87
CA ALA A 187 9.31 -2.94 2.71
C ALA A 187 8.18 -3.88 2.30
N ASN A 188 6.94 -3.54 2.67
CA ASN A 188 5.74 -4.21 2.18
C ASN A 188 5.36 -3.67 0.80
N TRP A 189 4.85 -4.55 -0.06
CA TRP A 189 4.27 -4.17 -1.35
C TRP A 189 2.86 -3.57 -1.15
N ARG A 190 2.80 -2.40 -0.52
CA ARG A 190 1.57 -1.73 -0.07
C ARG A 190 1.74 -0.22 -0.01
N ASP A 191 0.66 0.48 -0.33
CA ASP A 191 0.46 1.89 0.00
C ASP A 191 -0.61 2.03 1.10
N SER A 192 -0.58 3.12 1.85
CA SER A 192 -1.54 3.40 2.92
C SER A 192 -1.99 4.85 2.94
N LEU A 193 -3.25 5.04 3.33
CA LEU A 193 -3.77 6.30 3.81
C LEU A 193 -3.85 6.23 5.33
N SER A 194 -3.42 7.28 6.00
CA SER A 194 -3.54 7.42 7.45
C SER A 194 -4.25 8.73 7.75
N CYS A 195 -5.33 8.64 8.52
CA CYS A 195 -6.11 9.78 8.97
C CYS A 195 -6.17 9.76 10.50
N PHE A 196 -5.66 10.81 11.13
CA PHE A 196 -5.63 10.94 12.59
C PHE A 196 -6.84 11.75 13.06
N ILE A 197 -7.81 11.05 13.66
CA ILE A 197 -9.10 11.62 14.10
C ILE A 197 -9.03 12.17 15.55
N ALA A 198 -7.95 11.87 16.27
CA ALA A 198 -7.72 12.30 17.65
C ALA A 198 -6.35 13.01 17.80
N PRO A 199 -6.19 13.96 18.74
CA PRO A 199 -7.21 14.48 19.65
C PRO A 199 -8.25 15.36 18.95
N ASP A 200 -7.86 16.08 17.91
CA ASP A 200 -8.78 16.91 17.11
C ASP A 200 -9.11 16.24 15.78
N VAL A 201 -10.39 16.31 15.41
CA VAL A 201 -10.92 15.84 14.14
C VAL A 201 -10.32 16.67 12.98
N PRO A 202 -9.88 16.04 11.88
CA PRO A 202 -9.42 16.73 10.68
C PRO A 202 -10.48 17.67 10.12
N LYS A 203 -10.07 18.81 9.58
CA LYS A 203 -10.96 19.69 8.82
C LYS A 203 -11.17 19.13 7.42
N THR A 204 -12.23 19.58 6.74
CA THR A 204 -12.47 19.20 5.34
C THR A 204 -11.28 19.55 4.45
N GLU A 205 -10.60 20.67 4.71
CA GLU A 205 -9.40 21.08 3.97
C GLU A 205 -8.19 20.14 4.15
N ASP A 206 -8.15 19.37 5.24
CA ASP A 206 -7.08 18.40 5.53
C ASP A 206 -7.26 17.09 4.75
N LEU A 207 -8.47 16.81 4.25
CA LEU A 207 -8.86 15.55 3.65
C LEU A 207 -8.91 15.63 2.12
N PRO A 208 -8.65 14.51 1.40
CA PRO A 208 -8.85 14.49 -0.04
C PRO A 208 -10.34 14.60 -0.38
N GLU A 209 -10.72 15.52 -1.28
CA GLU A 209 -12.11 15.73 -1.72
C GLU A 209 -12.81 14.42 -2.15
N ILE A 210 -12.07 13.50 -2.78
CA ILE A 210 -12.62 12.25 -3.32
C ILE A 210 -13.03 11.23 -2.25
N CYS A 211 -12.48 11.35 -1.03
CA CYS A 211 -12.71 10.37 0.04
C CYS A 211 -12.82 10.97 1.44
N GLY A 212 -12.99 12.29 1.55
CA GLY A 212 -13.02 13.02 2.82
C GLY A 212 -14.42 13.14 3.46
N GLU A 213 -15.49 12.96 2.67
CA GLU A 213 -16.89 13.13 3.13
C GLU A 213 -17.61 11.80 3.44
N ILE A 214 -16.87 10.70 3.52
CA ILE A 214 -17.41 9.35 3.75
C ILE A 214 -17.91 9.19 5.19
#